data_AF-A0A1I3S3Z7-F1
#
_entry.id   AF-A0A1I3S3Z7-F1
#
_cell.length_a   1.000
_cell.length_b   1.000
_cell.length_c   1.000
_cell.angle_alpha   90.00
_cell.angle_beta   90.00
_cell.angle_gamma   90.00
#
_symmetry.space_group_name_H-M   'P 1'
#
loop_
_entity.id
_entity.type
_entity.pdbx_description
1 polymer ?
#
loop_
_entity_poly.entity_id
_entity_poly.type
_entity_poly.pdbx_seq_one_letter_code
_entity_poly.pdbx_strand_id
1 'polypeptide(L)'
;MSSGLTDAPSRPVEQRSPWRRRRWLWWLVAVVTVVVVAVAATVGGVYVKLTGNVKHVDVTPEDLGPRPAKVATKALNVLVVGSDQRSGKNAKYGRFPGERTDTIMLAHISPKRDNAMVVSFPRDSMVQLPECRAKQGLPGQRPHLGMINESFNSGGITCTWKTVESLTGIHIDHFVKVDFTGFKGMVDAVGGVEVCLPEPVDDKKALLTLPAGRQTLKGEQALGYVRARYSLGDGSDIGRIQRQQMFIASMVKKVMSGETLTDPGKLFGFLDAATKSVTTDPGLTPLVMKDLATSAQGLAAGQIHFITTPWRYSVTHPGRVEWVEPQSRKLFQIVARDRAVAGSGVKGGQSKVPRSKIQVEVRNGTSRSGLASLVAVRLEERGYHIAKIGDAPRKPYPKTTIAYSPNGAAGAPTLTRDLLASSGRPVPRATTARLVLTIGDDWKGLKPPRQDDADDLNGFDATHDSCAGV
;
A
#
# COMPACT_ATOMS: atom_id res chain seq x y z
N MET A 1 -33.24 104.42 9.87
CA MET A 1 -32.61 103.14 10.30
C MET A 1 -33.62 102.03 10.09
N SER A 2 -33.15 100.86 9.63
CA SER A 2 -33.90 99.62 9.37
C SER A 2 -34.84 99.64 8.14
N SER A 3 -34.88 98.65 7.26
CA SER A 3 -34.09 97.44 7.05
C SER A 3 -34.56 96.90 5.69
N GLY A 4 -33.65 96.77 4.72
CA GLY A 4 -33.93 96.03 3.50
C GLY A 4 -33.93 94.52 3.78
N LEU A 5 -34.97 93.82 3.33
CA LEU A 5 -34.99 92.37 3.21
C LEU A 5 -35.70 92.03 1.90
N THR A 6 -34.89 91.66 0.92
CA THR A 6 -35.30 91.08 -0.37
C THR A 6 -35.68 89.62 -0.14
N ASP A 7 -36.91 89.26 -0.49
CA ASP A 7 -37.38 87.88 -0.56
C ASP A 7 -36.58 87.09 -1.61
N ALA A 8 -35.87 86.05 -1.17
CA ALA A 8 -35.27 85.06 -2.05
C ALA A 8 -36.31 83.98 -2.40
N PRO A 9 -36.42 83.53 -3.67
CA PRO A 9 -37.37 82.49 -4.04
C PRO A 9 -36.91 81.14 -3.46
N SER A 10 -37.85 80.44 -2.81
CA SER A 10 -37.66 79.09 -2.29
C SER A 10 -37.37 78.09 -3.41
N ARG A 11 -36.20 77.43 -3.37
CA ARG A 11 -35.88 76.29 -4.25
C ARG A 11 -36.77 75.09 -3.88
N PRO A 12 -37.35 74.38 -4.86
CA PRO A 12 -38.11 73.17 -4.56
C PRO A 12 -37.16 72.07 -4.07
N VAL A 13 -37.43 71.52 -2.89
CA VAL A 13 -36.77 70.33 -2.37
C VAL A 13 -37.27 69.13 -3.17
N GLU A 14 -36.42 68.59 -4.04
CA GLU A 14 -36.69 67.38 -4.80
C GLU A 14 -36.77 66.17 -3.83
N GLN A 15 -37.98 65.83 -3.38
CA GLN A 15 -38.24 64.62 -2.60
C GLN A 15 -38.05 63.39 -3.50
N ARG A 16 -36.82 62.86 -3.55
CA ARG A 16 -36.53 61.55 -4.15
C ARG A 16 -37.33 60.48 -3.41
N SER A 17 -38.34 59.91 -4.07
CA SER A 17 -39.27 58.97 -3.45
C SER A 17 -38.55 57.72 -2.91
N PRO A 18 -38.87 57.25 -1.69
CA PRO A 18 -38.26 56.06 -1.08
C PRO A 18 -38.69 54.75 -1.77
N TRP A 19 -39.62 54.82 -2.73
CA TRP A 19 -40.20 53.66 -3.42
C TRP A 19 -39.23 52.95 -4.37
N ARG A 20 -38.33 53.70 -5.04
CA ARG A 20 -37.29 53.10 -5.90
C ARG A 20 -36.23 52.34 -5.08
N ARG A 21 -35.96 52.76 -3.83
CA ARG A 21 -35.02 52.11 -2.92
C ARG A 21 -35.56 50.80 -2.29
N ARG A 22 -36.86 50.54 -2.31
CA ARG A 22 -37.38 49.24 -1.84
C ARG A 22 -37.38 48.17 -2.95
N ARG A 23 -37.57 48.57 -4.20
CA ARG A 23 -37.63 47.63 -5.33
C ARG A 23 -36.30 46.92 -5.58
N TRP A 24 -35.15 47.59 -5.50
CA TRP A 24 -33.84 46.92 -5.69
C TRP A 24 -33.52 45.93 -4.56
N LEU A 25 -33.98 46.18 -3.32
CA LEU A 25 -33.84 45.23 -2.22
C LEU A 25 -34.65 43.95 -2.47
N TRP A 26 -35.88 44.06 -2.99
CA TRP A 26 -36.68 42.90 -3.40
C TRP A 26 -36.05 42.13 -4.57
N TRP A 27 -35.48 42.83 -5.54
CA TRP A 27 -34.72 42.21 -6.63
C TRP A 27 -33.46 41.50 -6.12
N LEU A 28 -32.72 42.11 -5.19
CA LEU A 28 -31.55 41.50 -4.57
C LEU A 28 -31.93 40.25 -3.78
N VAL A 29 -32.98 40.31 -2.97
CA VAL A 29 -33.50 39.14 -2.24
C VAL A 29 -33.95 38.04 -3.20
N ALA A 30 -34.65 38.37 -4.27
CA ALA A 30 -35.06 37.40 -5.29
C ALA A 30 -33.84 36.74 -5.96
N VAL A 31 -32.85 37.53 -6.38
CA VAL A 31 -31.61 37.01 -6.99
C VAL A 31 -30.85 36.12 -6.01
N VAL A 32 -30.66 36.55 -4.76
CA VAL A 32 -30.00 35.76 -3.73
C VAL A 32 -30.76 34.45 -3.47
N THR A 33 -32.09 34.50 -3.42
CA THR A 33 -32.92 33.31 -3.22
C THR A 33 -32.77 32.34 -4.39
N VAL A 34 -32.83 32.82 -5.63
CA VAL A 34 -32.62 32.00 -6.83
C VAL A 34 -31.22 31.39 -6.85
N VAL A 35 -30.20 32.15 -6.48
CA VAL A 35 -28.82 31.66 -6.37
C VAL A 35 -28.71 30.59 -5.28
N VAL A 36 -29.28 30.80 -4.10
CA VAL A 36 -29.27 29.82 -3.01
C VAL A 36 -30.00 28.55 -3.40
N VAL A 37 -31.16 28.65 -4.04
CA VAL A 37 -31.93 27.48 -4.52
C VAL A 37 -31.16 26.76 -5.63
N ALA A 38 -30.56 27.48 -6.58
CA ALA A 38 -29.74 26.88 -7.65
C ALA A 38 -28.51 26.17 -7.08
N VAL A 39 -27.84 26.77 -6.08
CA VAL A 39 -26.71 26.15 -5.38
C VAL A 39 -27.18 24.91 -4.61
N ALA A 40 -28.29 24.99 -3.86
CA ALA A 40 -28.83 23.86 -3.11
C ALA A 40 -29.25 22.70 -4.04
N ALA A 41 -29.89 23.01 -5.17
CA ALA A 41 -30.25 22.03 -6.19
C ALA A 41 -29.01 21.40 -6.85
N THR A 42 -27.97 22.19 -7.12
CA THR A 42 -26.71 21.69 -7.66
C THR A 42 -25.99 20.79 -6.67
N VAL A 43 -25.87 21.20 -5.41
CA VAL A 43 -25.27 20.41 -4.32
C VAL A 43 -26.07 19.13 -4.09
N GLY A 44 -27.40 19.21 -4.07
CA GLY A 44 -28.29 18.06 -3.94
C GLY A 44 -28.15 17.09 -5.12
N GLY A 45 -28.11 17.59 -6.35
CA GLY A 45 -27.91 16.77 -7.56
C GLY A 45 -26.54 16.08 -7.60
N VAL A 46 -25.48 16.81 -7.20
CA VAL A 46 -24.13 16.25 -7.03
C VAL A 46 -24.14 15.13 -5.98
N TYR A 47 -24.76 15.37 -4.83
CA TYR A 47 -24.86 14.38 -3.76
C TYR A 47 -25.57 13.11 -4.24
N VAL A 48 -26.75 13.25 -4.84
CA VAL A 48 -27.55 12.12 -5.36
C VAL A 48 -26.76 11.31 -6.39
N LYS A 49 -26.06 12.00 -7.30
CA LYS A 49 -25.24 11.34 -8.33
C LYS A 49 -24.09 10.55 -7.71
N LEU A 50 -23.36 11.15 -6.78
CA LEU A 50 -22.24 10.50 -6.10
C LEU A 50 -22.72 9.30 -5.26
N THR A 51 -23.86 9.43 -4.55
CA THR A 51 -24.45 8.29 -3.81
C THR A 51 -24.90 7.17 -4.74
N GLY A 52 -25.48 7.49 -5.90
CA GLY A 52 -25.94 6.48 -6.86
C GLY A 52 -24.81 5.79 -7.62
N ASN A 53 -23.61 6.37 -7.66
CA ASN A 53 -22.44 5.77 -8.31
C ASN A 53 -21.83 4.63 -7.50
N VAL A 54 -21.94 4.67 -6.16
CA VAL A 54 -21.24 3.76 -5.26
C VAL A 54 -21.94 2.41 -5.19
N LYS A 55 -21.19 1.34 -5.43
CA LYS A 55 -21.67 -0.02 -5.18
C LYS A 55 -21.50 -0.36 -3.71
N HIS A 56 -22.55 -0.85 -3.08
CA HIS A 56 -22.52 -1.29 -1.70
C HIS A 56 -22.53 -2.81 -1.57
N VAL A 57 -21.74 -3.34 -0.64
CA VAL A 57 -21.88 -4.72 -0.17
C VAL A 57 -22.15 -4.68 1.33
N ASP A 58 -23.29 -5.23 1.72
CA ASP A 58 -23.66 -5.34 3.14
C ASP A 58 -22.77 -6.37 3.83
N VAL A 59 -22.06 -5.92 4.86
CA VAL A 59 -21.30 -6.74 5.79
C VAL A 59 -21.96 -6.57 7.16
N THR A 60 -22.71 -7.57 7.61
CA THR A 60 -23.48 -7.44 8.85
C THR A 60 -22.66 -7.90 10.06
N PRO A 61 -23.00 -7.47 11.29
CA PRO A 61 -22.35 -7.97 12.50
C PRO A 61 -22.41 -9.51 12.61
N GLU A 62 -23.49 -10.13 12.14
CA GLU A 62 -23.65 -11.58 12.14
C GLU A 62 -22.65 -12.29 11.21
N ASP A 63 -22.28 -11.64 10.10
CA ASP A 63 -21.26 -12.17 9.18
C ASP A 63 -19.86 -12.17 9.80
N LEU A 64 -19.55 -11.09 10.52
CA LEU A 64 -18.25 -10.87 11.16
C LEU A 64 -18.09 -11.68 12.45
N GLY A 65 -19.19 -11.97 13.16
CA GLY A 65 -19.16 -12.63 14.46
C GLY A 65 -18.59 -11.73 15.55
N PRO A 66 -17.96 -12.28 16.61
CA PRO A 66 -17.32 -11.48 17.66
C PRO A 66 -16.21 -10.59 17.08
N ARG A 67 -16.34 -9.28 17.27
CA ARG A 67 -15.41 -8.28 16.72
C ARG A 67 -14.47 -7.75 17.81
N PRO A 68 -13.23 -7.36 17.46
CA PRO A 68 -12.34 -6.69 18.40
C PRO A 68 -12.96 -5.40 18.93
N ALA A 69 -12.70 -5.09 20.21
CA ALA A 69 -13.15 -3.84 20.80
C ALA A 69 -12.42 -2.65 20.15
N LYS A 70 -13.17 -1.59 19.81
CA LYS A 70 -12.59 -0.35 19.29
C LYS A 70 -12.02 0.48 20.44
N VAL A 71 -10.72 0.31 20.70
CA VAL A 71 -10.01 1.02 21.80
C VAL A 71 -9.86 2.51 21.50
N ALA A 72 -9.43 2.85 20.28
CA ALA A 72 -9.35 4.24 19.81
C ALA A 72 -10.64 4.62 19.07
N THR A 73 -11.66 5.05 19.81
CA THR A 73 -13.05 5.22 19.30
C THR A 73 -13.17 6.22 18.15
N LYS A 74 -12.32 7.25 18.11
CA LYS A 74 -12.30 8.29 17.07
C LYS A 74 -11.34 8.01 15.90
N ALA A 75 -10.46 7.02 16.05
CA ALA A 75 -9.61 6.58 14.95
C ALA A 75 -10.48 5.88 13.89
N LEU A 76 -10.04 5.92 12.63
CA LEU A 76 -10.71 5.23 11.55
C LEU A 76 -9.79 4.17 10.93
N ASN A 77 -10.28 2.95 10.84
CA ASN A 77 -9.60 1.83 10.18
C ASN A 77 -10.36 1.42 8.93
N VAL A 78 -9.77 1.63 7.75
CA VAL A 78 -10.39 1.31 6.46
C VAL A 78 -9.61 0.18 5.78
N LEU A 79 -10.27 -0.95 5.55
CA LEU A 79 -9.70 -2.06 4.80
C LEU A 79 -9.71 -1.75 3.31
N VAL A 80 -8.54 -1.66 2.68
CA VAL A 80 -8.39 -1.40 1.24
C VAL A 80 -8.01 -2.70 0.53
N VAL A 81 -8.86 -3.13 -0.40
CA VAL A 81 -8.68 -4.38 -1.15
C VAL A 81 -8.64 -4.08 -2.65
N GLY A 82 -7.52 -4.43 -3.29
CA GLY A 82 -7.38 -4.40 -4.74
C GLY A 82 -7.72 -5.76 -5.34
N SER A 83 -8.68 -5.79 -6.26
CA SER A 83 -9.16 -7.03 -6.86
C SER A 83 -8.91 -7.10 -8.37
N ASP A 84 -8.40 -8.25 -8.79
CA ASP A 84 -8.13 -8.61 -10.17
C ASP A 84 -9.33 -9.40 -10.73
N GLN A 85 -10.42 -8.69 -11.00
CA GLN A 85 -11.57 -9.26 -11.71
C GLN A 85 -11.29 -9.20 -13.22
N ARG A 86 -10.95 -10.35 -13.84
CA ARG A 86 -10.59 -10.46 -15.26
C ARG A 86 -11.76 -10.80 -16.19
N SER A 87 -12.97 -10.40 -15.82
CA SER A 87 -14.16 -10.50 -16.69
C SER A 87 -14.45 -9.18 -17.41
N GLY A 88 -15.32 -9.20 -18.42
CA GLY A 88 -15.78 -8.00 -19.13
C GLY A 88 -14.63 -7.15 -19.71
N LYS A 89 -14.59 -5.85 -19.35
CA LYS A 89 -13.58 -4.87 -19.82
C LYS A 89 -12.13 -5.24 -19.45
N ASN A 90 -11.93 -6.18 -18.53
CA ASN A 90 -10.62 -6.65 -18.08
C ASN A 90 -10.20 -7.99 -18.71
N ALA A 91 -11.01 -8.58 -19.61
CA ALA A 91 -10.74 -9.90 -20.22
C ALA A 91 -9.41 -9.98 -20.98
N LYS A 92 -8.90 -8.84 -21.48
CA LYS A 92 -7.57 -8.73 -22.13
C LYS A 92 -6.40 -9.10 -21.21
N TYR A 93 -6.58 -9.11 -19.89
CA TYR A 93 -5.54 -9.45 -18.93
C TYR A 93 -5.55 -10.93 -18.50
N GLY A 94 -6.44 -11.75 -19.07
CA GLY A 94 -6.49 -13.20 -18.88
C GLY A 94 -7.92 -13.73 -18.80
N ARG A 95 -8.09 -15.04 -19.06
CA ARG A 95 -9.36 -15.75 -18.94
C ARG A 95 -9.28 -16.75 -17.79
N PHE A 96 -9.70 -16.34 -16.59
CA PHE A 96 -9.85 -17.24 -15.45
C PHE A 96 -11.20 -16.96 -14.76
N PRO A 97 -11.96 -17.99 -14.36
CA PRO A 97 -13.13 -17.80 -13.52
C PRO A 97 -12.70 -17.38 -12.11
N GLY A 98 -13.28 -16.29 -11.61
CA GLY A 98 -13.05 -15.77 -10.25
C GLY A 98 -12.34 -14.41 -10.19
N GLU A 99 -12.37 -13.81 -9.00
CA GLU A 99 -11.74 -12.52 -8.66
C GLU A 99 -10.63 -12.80 -7.64
N ARG A 100 -9.39 -12.37 -7.91
CA ARG A 100 -8.26 -12.56 -6.99
C ARG A 100 -7.90 -11.27 -6.30
N THR A 101 -7.64 -11.30 -4.99
CA THR A 101 -7.08 -10.13 -4.30
C THR A 101 -5.58 -10.10 -4.45
N ASP A 102 -5.11 -9.07 -5.15
CA ASP A 102 -3.68 -8.82 -5.32
C ASP A 102 -3.11 -7.92 -4.23
N THR A 103 -3.97 -7.13 -3.58
CA THR A 103 -3.57 -6.13 -2.59
C THR A 103 -4.55 -6.18 -1.41
N ILE A 104 -4.00 -6.34 -0.20
CA ILE A 104 -4.75 -6.27 1.06
C ILE A 104 -4.00 -5.28 1.95
N MET A 105 -4.62 -4.17 2.27
CA MET A 105 -4.04 -3.11 3.09
C MET A 105 -5.05 -2.62 4.11
N LEU A 106 -4.56 -2.11 5.23
CA LEU A 106 -5.36 -1.42 6.23
C LEU A 106 -4.86 0.02 6.34
N ALA A 107 -5.73 0.97 6.03
CA ALA A 107 -5.48 2.38 6.25
C ALA A 107 -6.02 2.77 7.64
N HIS A 108 -5.11 3.11 8.54
CA HIS A 108 -5.41 3.66 9.85
C HIS A 108 -5.26 5.17 9.81
N ILE A 109 -6.28 5.90 10.25
CA ILE A 109 -6.31 7.34 10.30
C ILE A 109 -6.53 7.74 11.75
N SER A 110 -5.57 8.49 12.30
CA SER A 110 -5.57 8.94 13.69
C SER A 110 -6.83 9.77 14.04
N PRO A 111 -7.26 9.81 15.31
CA PRO A 111 -8.39 10.61 15.78
C PRO A 111 -8.35 12.09 15.39
N LYS A 112 -7.15 12.69 15.40
CA LYS A 112 -6.93 14.10 15.07
C LYS A 112 -6.73 14.34 13.57
N ARG A 113 -6.63 13.27 12.76
CA ARG A 113 -6.44 13.34 11.31
C ARG A 113 -5.12 14.03 10.93
N ASP A 114 -4.12 13.95 11.81
CA ASP A 114 -2.77 14.51 11.68
C ASP A 114 -1.70 13.44 11.43
N ASN A 115 -2.07 12.16 11.52
CA ASN A 115 -1.26 11.02 11.10
C ASN A 115 -2.11 9.95 10.41
N ALA A 116 -1.53 9.29 9.41
CA ALA A 116 -2.11 8.08 8.82
C ALA A 116 -1.05 6.99 8.65
N MET A 117 -1.47 5.73 8.73
CA MET A 117 -0.63 4.56 8.53
C MET A 117 -1.31 3.59 7.58
N VAL A 118 -0.59 3.14 6.56
CA VAL A 118 -1.06 2.11 5.63
C VAL A 118 -0.27 0.84 5.90
N VAL A 119 -0.93 -0.15 6.49
CA VAL A 119 -0.34 -1.47 6.77
C VAL A 119 -0.68 -2.42 5.61
N SER A 120 0.32 -2.87 4.87
CA SER A 120 0.14 -3.87 3.81
C SER A 120 0.33 -5.28 4.35
N PHE A 121 -0.56 -6.19 3.95
CA PHE A 121 -0.47 -7.62 4.25
C PHE A 121 -0.04 -8.36 2.98
N PRO A 122 1.13 -9.05 2.97
CA PRO A 122 1.51 -9.84 1.82
C PRO A 122 0.45 -10.90 1.53
N ARG A 123 -0.06 -10.95 0.30
CA ARG A 123 -1.22 -11.79 -0.05
C ARG A 123 -0.97 -13.30 0.10
N ASP A 124 0.31 -13.72 0.01
CA ASP A 124 0.77 -15.10 0.14
C ASP A 124 1.20 -15.43 1.59
N SER A 125 0.77 -14.63 2.57
CA SER A 125 1.03 -14.87 4.00
C SER A 125 0.26 -16.09 4.48
N MET A 126 0.96 -17.10 4.98
CA MET A 126 0.37 -18.25 5.66
C MET A 126 -0.15 -17.81 7.03
N VAL A 127 -1.47 -17.90 7.21
CA VAL A 127 -2.16 -17.45 8.42
C VAL A 127 -3.25 -18.46 8.80
N GLN A 128 -3.64 -18.44 10.07
CA GLN A 128 -4.77 -19.23 10.54
C GLN A 128 -6.07 -18.54 10.11
N LEU A 129 -6.63 -19.00 9.00
CA LEU A 129 -7.87 -18.47 8.47
C LEU A 129 -9.04 -18.84 9.40
N PRO A 130 -9.92 -17.88 9.78
CA PRO A 130 -11.08 -18.17 10.61
C PRO A 130 -12.20 -18.83 9.80
N GLU A 131 -13.23 -19.31 10.50
CA GLU A 131 -14.48 -19.74 9.86
C GLU A 131 -15.18 -18.55 9.20
N CYS A 132 -15.69 -18.76 7.99
CA CYS A 132 -16.52 -17.79 7.30
C CYS A 132 -17.68 -18.47 6.58
N ARG A 133 -18.86 -17.84 6.63
CA ARG A 133 -20.09 -18.39 6.04
C ARG A 133 -20.09 -18.24 4.52
N ALA A 134 -20.80 -19.13 3.85
CA ALA A 134 -21.10 -19.00 2.43
C ALA A 134 -21.97 -17.76 2.19
N LYS A 135 -21.62 -16.96 1.18
CA LYS A 135 -22.34 -15.72 0.85
C LYS A 135 -22.11 -15.34 -0.61
N GLN A 136 -23.12 -14.78 -1.28
CA GLN A 136 -23.02 -14.29 -2.66
C GLN A 136 -22.49 -15.33 -3.67
N GLY A 137 -22.90 -16.59 -3.53
CA GLY A 137 -22.47 -17.69 -4.40
C GLY A 137 -21.05 -18.21 -4.12
N LEU A 138 -20.39 -17.73 -3.07
CA LEU A 138 -19.10 -18.24 -2.60
C LEU A 138 -19.30 -19.26 -1.47
N PRO A 139 -18.48 -20.31 -1.39
CA PRO A 139 -18.73 -21.49 -0.54
C PRO A 139 -18.48 -21.27 0.96
N GLY A 140 -17.90 -20.14 1.36
CA GLY A 140 -17.37 -19.95 2.71
C GLY A 140 -16.11 -20.79 2.96
N GLN A 141 -15.72 -20.91 4.23
CA GLN A 141 -14.57 -21.71 4.65
C GLN A 141 -14.67 -22.12 6.12
N ARG A 142 -14.09 -23.27 6.46
CA ARG A 142 -13.83 -23.70 7.85
C ARG A 142 -12.47 -23.16 8.33
N PRO A 143 -12.19 -23.13 9.64
CA PRO A 143 -10.87 -22.74 10.13
C PRO A 143 -9.78 -23.67 9.60
N HIS A 144 -8.73 -23.12 8.98
CA HIS A 144 -7.58 -23.87 8.48
C HIS A 144 -6.37 -22.95 8.28
N LEU A 145 -5.19 -23.54 8.11
CA LEU A 145 -3.99 -22.80 7.70
C LEU A 145 -4.02 -22.61 6.19
N GLY A 146 -3.93 -21.37 5.72
CA GLY A 146 -3.96 -21.03 4.29
C GLY A 146 -3.36 -19.66 4.02
N MET A 147 -3.28 -19.27 2.75
CA MET A 147 -2.84 -17.92 2.38
C MET A 147 -3.94 -16.91 2.70
N ILE A 148 -3.56 -15.74 3.20
CA ILE A 148 -4.52 -14.70 3.59
C ILE A 148 -5.46 -14.27 2.44
N ASN A 149 -5.02 -14.31 1.18
CA ASN A 149 -5.87 -13.99 0.03
C ASN A 149 -6.95 -15.04 -0.29
N GLU A 150 -6.85 -16.25 0.25
CA GLU A 150 -7.86 -17.29 0.06
C GLU A 150 -9.20 -16.89 0.68
N SER A 151 -9.19 -16.08 1.76
CA SER A 151 -10.41 -15.57 2.39
C SER A 151 -11.33 -14.88 1.39
N PHE A 152 -10.75 -14.15 0.43
CA PHE A 152 -11.54 -13.47 -0.59
C PHE A 152 -12.19 -14.44 -1.58
N ASN A 153 -11.48 -15.50 -1.97
CA ASN A 153 -12.05 -16.52 -2.85
C ASN A 153 -13.16 -17.33 -2.14
N SER A 154 -13.06 -17.46 -0.82
CA SER A 154 -14.03 -18.22 -0.02
C SER A 154 -15.31 -17.46 0.31
N GLY A 155 -15.25 -16.13 0.52
CA GLY A 155 -16.48 -15.35 0.74
C GLY A 155 -16.30 -13.84 0.61
N GLY A 156 -15.41 -13.45 -0.30
CA GLY A 156 -15.24 -12.08 -0.77
C GLY A 156 -14.72 -11.15 0.31
N ILE A 157 -15.21 -9.91 0.26
CA ILE A 157 -14.78 -8.86 1.16
C ILE A 157 -15.14 -9.15 2.63
N THR A 158 -16.28 -9.79 2.86
CA THR A 158 -16.77 -10.17 4.19
C THR A 158 -15.80 -11.08 4.93
N CYS A 159 -15.37 -12.17 4.28
CA CYS A 159 -14.40 -13.08 4.88
C CYS A 159 -13.02 -12.44 5.03
N THR A 160 -12.63 -11.56 4.10
CA THR A 160 -11.35 -10.84 4.17
C THR A 160 -11.33 -9.88 5.36
N TRP A 161 -12.40 -9.11 5.56
CA TRP A 161 -12.60 -8.27 6.73
C TRP A 161 -12.49 -9.09 8.01
N LYS A 162 -13.28 -10.15 8.14
CA LYS A 162 -13.27 -11.01 9.33
C LYS A 162 -11.88 -11.60 9.59
N THR A 163 -11.18 -12.02 8.55
CA THR A 163 -9.82 -12.57 8.64
C THR A 163 -8.84 -11.55 9.20
N VAL A 164 -8.85 -10.32 8.68
CA VAL A 164 -7.96 -9.27 9.17
C VAL A 164 -8.27 -8.90 10.62
N GLU A 165 -9.55 -8.73 11.01
CA GLU A 165 -9.92 -8.46 12.41
C GLU A 165 -9.48 -9.59 13.34
N SER A 166 -9.73 -10.85 12.95
CA SER A 166 -9.42 -12.03 13.77
C SER A 166 -7.91 -12.20 13.99
N LEU A 167 -7.10 -11.93 12.96
CA LEU A 167 -5.65 -12.11 13.02
C LEU A 167 -4.92 -10.96 13.72
N THR A 168 -5.45 -9.73 13.60
CA THR A 168 -4.75 -8.52 14.06
C THR A 168 -5.31 -7.97 15.36
N GLY A 169 -6.57 -8.25 15.69
CA GLY A 169 -7.29 -7.62 16.78
C GLY A 169 -7.60 -6.15 16.53
N ILE A 170 -7.46 -5.66 15.31
CA ILE A 170 -7.80 -4.29 14.93
C ILE A 170 -9.27 -4.26 14.51
N HIS A 171 -10.05 -3.37 15.11
CA HIS A 171 -11.43 -3.11 14.69
C HIS A 171 -11.43 -2.32 13.38
N ILE A 172 -12.02 -2.86 12.31
CA ILE A 172 -12.16 -2.20 11.02
C ILE A 172 -13.49 -1.43 11.01
N ASP A 173 -13.53 -0.21 10.51
CA ASP A 173 -14.75 0.60 10.44
C ASP A 173 -15.44 0.48 9.08
N HIS A 174 -14.65 0.47 8.01
CA HIS A 174 -15.13 0.44 6.63
C HIS A 174 -14.22 -0.39 5.74
N PHE A 175 -14.69 -0.74 4.53
CA PHE A 175 -13.84 -1.28 3.49
C PHE A 175 -13.96 -0.50 2.19
N VAL A 176 -12.90 -0.48 1.39
CA VAL A 176 -12.90 -0.01 0.01
C VAL A 176 -12.32 -1.10 -0.88
N LYS A 177 -13.14 -1.64 -1.78
CA LYS A 177 -12.74 -2.58 -2.83
C LYS A 177 -12.61 -1.86 -4.16
N VAL A 178 -11.48 -2.03 -4.82
CA VAL A 178 -11.16 -1.40 -6.11
C VAL A 178 -10.76 -2.47 -7.12
N ASP A 179 -11.43 -2.51 -8.27
CA ASP A 179 -11.05 -3.37 -9.39
C ASP A 179 -10.11 -2.65 -10.36
N PHE A 180 -9.61 -3.37 -11.38
CA PHE A 180 -8.71 -2.78 -12.37
C PHE A 180 -9.32 -1.65 -13.21
N THR A 181 -10.61 -1.73 -13.53
CA THR A 181 -11.27 -0.66 -14.28
C THR A 181 -11.39 0.58 -13.40
N GLY A 182 -11.76 0.39 -12.12
CA GLY A 182 -11.86 1.46 -11.15
C GLY A 182 -10.51 2.12 -10.87
N PHE A 183 -9.46 1.33 -10.68
CA PHE A 183 -8.09 1.84 -10.49
C PHE A 183 -7.66 2.75 -11.66
N LYS A 184 -7.85 2.29 -12.90
CA LYS A 184 -7.53 3.08 -14.10
C LYS A 184 -8.31 4.39 -14.14
N GLY A 185 -9.63 4.32 -13.88
CA GLY A 185 -10.51 5.50 -13.87
C GLY A 185 -10.07 6.55 -12.85
N MET A 186 -9.68 6.13 -11.64
CA MET A 186 -9.18 7.06 -10.62
C MET A 186 -7.84 7.70 -11.01
N VAL A 187 -6.92 6.93 -11.61
CA VAL A 187 -5.64 7.47 -12.11
C VAL A 187 -5.86 8.50 -13.21
N ASP A 188 -6.74 8.20 -14.16
CA ASP A 188 -7.05 9.12 -15.27
C ASP A 188 -7.74 10.39 -14.76
N ALA A 189 -8.62 10.28 -13.75
CA ALA A 189 -9.33 11.40 -13.16
C ALA A 189 -8.42 12.40 -12.43
N VAL A 190 -7.28 11.94 -11.89
CA VAL A 190 -6.26 12.84 -11.28
C VAL A 190 -5.25 13.38 -12.30
N GLY A 191 -5.43 13.06 -13.59
CA GLY A 191 -4.55 13.47 -14.68
C GLY A 191 -3.29 12.61 -14.82
N GLY A 192 -3.28 11.42 -14.23
CA GLY A 192 -2.11 10.53 -14.17
C GLY A 192 -1.27 10.72 -12.90
N VAL A 193 -0.40 9.74 -12.63
CA VAL A 193 0.47 9.70 -11.45
C VAL A 193 1.92 9.67 -11.89
N GLU A 194 2.74 10.56 -11.34
CA GLU A 194 4.17 10.59 -11.64
C GLU A 194 4.91 9.47 -10.90
N VAL A 195 5.77 8.76 -11.64
CA VAL A 195 6.70 7.75 -11.11
C VAL A 195 8.10 8.00 -11.68
N CYS A 196 9.11 7.60 -10.91
CA CYS A 196 10.50 7.55 -11.39
C CYS A 196 10.88 6.13 -11.79
N LEU A 197 11.44 5.97 -12.98
CA LEU A 197 11.99 4.71 -13.45
C LEU A 197 13.51 4.83 -13.59
N PRO A 198 14.31 4.13 -12.77
CA PRO A 198 15.78 4.19 -12.91
C PRO A 198 16.26 3.56 -14.22
N GLU A 199 15.50 2.59 -14.74
CA GLU A 199 15.79 1.86 -15.99
C GLU A 199 14.53 1.77 -16.84
N PRO A 200 14.65 1.63 -18.18
CA PRO A 200 13.50 1.42 -19.04
C PRO A 200 12.83 0.08 -18.71
N VAL A 201 11.51 0.05 -18.84
CA VAL A 201 10.68 -1.12 -18.52
C VAL A 201 10.04 -1.62 -19.80
N ASP A 202 10.25 -2.89 -20.12
CA ASP A 202 9.47 -3.60 -21.13
C ASP A 202 8.96 -4.93 -20.56
N ASP A 203 7.66 -4.97 -20.24
CA ASP A 203 6.97 -6.14 -19.71
C ASP A 203 5.74 -6.47 -20.56
N LYS A 204 5.95 -7.41 -21.49
CA LYS A 204 4.87 -7.91 -22.36
C LYS A 204 3.72 -8.56 -21.58
N LYS A 205 3.97 -9.12 -20.40
CA LYS A 205 2.90 -9.74 -19.57
C LYS A 205 2.10 -8.69 -18.81
N ALA A 206 2.73 -7.58 -18.43
CA ALA A 206 2.05 -6.45 -17.82
C ALA A 206 1.51 -5.43 -18.86
N LEU A 207 1.78 -5.64 -20.15
CA LEU A 207 1.46 -4.73 -21.25
C LEU A 207 2.04 -3.33 -21.01
N LEU A 208 3.28 -3.29 -20.53
CA LEU A 208 3.93 -2.07 -20.08
C LEU A 208 5.25 -1.86 -20.83
N THR A 209 5.35 -0.75 -21.54
CA THR A 209 6.60 -0.28 -22.12
C THR A 209 6.79 1.18 -21.73
N LEU A 210 7.83 1.47 -20.96
CA LEU A 210 8.12 2.81 -20.44
C LEU A 210 9.63 3.11 -20.55
N PRO A 211 10.03 4.31 -20.99
CA PRO A 211 11.43 4.72 -20.93
C PRO A 211 11.85 5.02 -19.47
N ALA A 212 13.16 5.07 -19.23
CA ALA A 212 13.70 5.53 -17.95
C ALA A 212 13.35 7.02 -17.68
N GLY A 213 13.51 7.44 -16.43
CA GLY A 213 13.28 8.81 -15.96
C GLY A 213 11.89 9.03 -15.39
N ARG A 214 11.51 10.32 -15.24
CA ARG A 214 10.18 10.74 -14.76
C ARG A 214 9.11 10.46 -15.80
N GLN A 215 8.10 9.68 -15.43
CA GLN A 215 6.98 9.33 -16.29
C GLN A 215 5.67 9.63 -15.57
N THR A 216 4.73 10.30 -16.26
CA THR A 216 3.35 10.42 -15.77
C THR A 216 2.54 9.26 -16.32
N LEU A 217 2.18 8.32 -15.46
CA LEU A 217 1.44 7.13 -15.85
C LEU A 217 -0.06 7.39 -15.84
N LYS A 218 -0.70 7.16 -16.99
CA LYS A 218 -2.16 7.10 -17.12
C LYS A 218 -2.67 5.70 -16.83
N GLY A 219 -3.98 5.52 -16.71
CA GLY A 219 -4.63 4.33 -16.17
C GLY A 219 -4.02 3.00 -16.64
N GLU A 220 -3.93 2.76 -17.94
CA GLU A 220 -3.37 1.50 -18.49
C GLU A 220 -1.89 1.29 -18.11
N GLN A 221 -1.07 2.33 -18.22
CA GLN A 221 0.36 2.27 -17.87
C GLN A 221 0.55 2.11 -16.36
N ALA A 222 -0.25 2.81 -15.55
CA ALA A 222 -0.25 2.70 -14.11
C ALA A 222 -0.63 1.28 -13.68
N LEU A 223 -1.66 0.70 -14.30
CA LEU A 223 -2.10 -0.66 -14.00
C LEU A 223 -1.03 -1.68 -14.39
N GLY A 224 -0.39 -1.49 -15.54
CA GLY A 224 0.77 -2.30 -15.93
C GLY A 224 1.91 -2.19 -14.92
N TYR A 225 2.24 -0.97 -14.47
CA TYR A 225 3.33 -0.70 -13.53
C TYR A 225 3.13 -1.39 -12.17
N VAL A 226 1.94 -1.26 -11.57
CA VAL A 226 1.64 -1.89 -10.26
C VAL A 226 1.45 -3.41 -10.34
N ARG A 227 1.29 -3.96 -11.55
CA ARG A 227 1.16 -5.41 -11.81
C ARG A 227 2.44 -6.06 -12.30
N ALA A 228 3.41 -5.30 -12.81
CA ALA A 228 4.67 -5.81 -13.31
C ALA A 228 5.38 -6.64 -12.22
N ARG A 229 5.90 -7.81 -12.60
CA ARG A 229 6.56 -8.76 -11.69
C ARG A 229 8.00 -9.04 -12.07
N TYR A 230 8.27 -9.21 -13.36
CA TYR A 230 9.51 -9.80 -13.86
C TYR A 230 10.50 -8.77 -14.41
N SER A 231 10.01 -7.68 -15.01
CA SER A 231 10.86 -6.61 -15.56
C SER A 231 11.36 -5.61 -14.51
N LEU A 232 10.58 -5.44 -13.43
CA LEU A 232 10.79 -4.42 -12.40
C LEU A 232 11.15 -5.02 -11.04
N GLY A 233 11.52 -6.30 -10.96
CA GLY A 233 11.82 -6.96 -9.69
C GLY A 233 12.40 -8.36 -9.85
N ASP A 234 12.60 -9.04 -8.71
CA ASP A 234 13.12 -10.41 -8.62
C ASP A 234 12.09 -11.49 -8.98
N GLY A 235 10.95 -11.12 -9.57
CA GLY A 235 9.81 -12.01 -9.83
C GLY A 235 8.96 -12.32 -8.60
N SER A 236 9.31 -11.81 -7.41
CA SER A 236 8.56 -12.03 -6.18
C SER A 236 7.37 -11.09 -6.02
N ASP A 237 6.40 -11.50 -5.20
CA ASP A 237 5.25 -10.66 -4.85
C ASP A 237 5.63 -9.44 -4.03
N ILE A 238 6.82 -9.44 -3.40
CA ILE A 238 7.19 -8.44 -2.43
C ILE A 238 7.69 -7.15 -3.09
N GLY A 239 8.50 -7.26 -4.15
CA GLY A 239 8.87 -6.09 -4.94
C GLY A 239 7.65 -5.37 -5.51
N ARG A 240 6.57 -6.12 -5.80
CA ARG A 240 5.28 -5.57 -6.23
C ARG A 240 4.56 -4.80 -5.13
N ILE A 241 4.57 -5.28 -3.88
CA ILE A 241 3.98 -4.55 -2.74
C ILE A 241 4.65 -3.19 -2.56
N GLN A 242 5.98 -3.13 -2.63
CA GLN A 242 6.72 -1.85 -2.53
C GLN A 242 6.33 -0.88 -3.64
N ARG A 243 6.22 -1.35 -4.90
CA ARG A 243 5.74 -0.51 -6.00
C ARG A 243 4.31 -0.03 -5.84
N GLN A 244 3.41 -0.87 -5.33
CA GLN A 244 2.04 -0.47 -5.04
C GLN A 244 2.00 0.62 -3.96
N GLN A 245 2.79 0.49 -2.89
CA GLN A 245 2.91 1.51 -1.85
C GLN A 245 3.47 2.83 -2.41
N MET A 246 4.55 2.78 -3.19
CA MET A 246 5.10 3.96 -3.88
C MET A 246 4.07 4.63 -4.77
N PHE A 247 3.37 3.85 -5.59
CA PHE A 247 2.37 4.38 -6.51
C PHE A 247 1.20 5.04 -5.76
N ILE A 248 0.70 4.40 -4.69
CA ILE A 248 -0.37 4.96 -3.86
C ILE A 248 0.12 6.24 -3.17
N ALA A 249 1.35 6.27 -2.67
CA ALA A 249 1.93 7.48 -2.07
C ALA A 249 2.03 8.62 -3.08
N SER A 250 2.53 8.37 -4.30
CA SER A 250 2.56 9.36 -5.38
C SER A 250 1.16 9.83 -5.77
N MET A 251 0.19 8.92 -5.83
CA MET A 251 -1.21 9.24 -6.14
C MET A 251 -1.83 10.11 -5.04
N VAL A 252 -1.62 9.77 -3.76
CA VAL A 252 -2.08 10.56 -2.62
C VAL A 252 -1.42 11.94 -2.66
N LYS A 253 -0.10 12.02 -2.85
CA LYS A 253 0.62 13.30 -3.01
C LYS A 253 0.05 14.14 -4.16
N LYS A 254 -0.31 13.52 -5.29
CA LYS A 254 -0.94 14.20 -6.43
C LYS A 254 -2.33 14.73 -6.09
N VAL A 255 -3.18 13.91 -5.48
CA VAL A 255 -4.53 14.32 -5.03
C VAL A 255 -4.45 15.44 -4.00
N MET A 256 -3.48 15.37 -3.10
CA MET A 256 -3.27 16.35 -2.03
C MET A 256 -2.50 17.60 -2.47
N SER A 257 -1.90 17.58 -3.66
CA SER A 257 -1.34 18.80 -4.24
C SER A 257 -2.46 19.81 -4.41
N GLY A 258 -2.26 21.04 -3.91
CA GLY A 258 -3.32 22.05 -3.74
C GLY A 258 -4.19 22.22 -4.99
N GLU A 259 -3.62 22.07 -6.19
CA GLU A 259 -4.32 22.23 -7.48
C GLU A 259 -5.54 21.33 -7.69
N THR A 260 -5.59 20.11 -7.13
CA THR A 260 -6.74 19.22 -7.29
C THR A 260 -7.82 19.49 -6.24
N LEU A 261 -7.42 19.88 -5.02
CA LEU A 261 -8.34 20.15 -3.92
C LEU A 261 -8.95 21.55 -3.97
N THR A 262 -8.23 22.53 -4.53
CA THR A 262 -8.72 23.92 -4.66
C THR A 262 -9.52 24.16 -5.94
N ASP A 263 -9.53 23.21 -6.88
CA ASP A 263 -10.33 23.26 -8.12
C ASP A 263 -11.60 22.42 -7.93
N PRO A 264 -12.79 23.06 -7.79
CA PRO A 264 -14.04 22.35 -7.56
C PRO A 264 -14.41 21.38 -8.69
N GLY A 265 -14.01 21.68 -9.93
CA GLY A 265 -14.28 20.84 -11.10
C GLY A 265 -13.42 19.58 -11.10
N LYS A 266 -12.12 19.70 -10.83
CA LYS A 266 -11.20 18.55 -10.69
C LYS A 266 -11.55 17.70 -9.48
N LEU A 267 -11.88 18.32 -8.35
CA LEU A 267 -12.32 17.60 -7.16
C LEU A 267 -13.60 16.81 -7.43
N PHE A 268 -14.59 17.42 -8.07
CA PHE A 268 -15.81 16.72 -8.45
C PHE A 268 -15.54 15.59 -9.45
N GLY A 269 -14.71 15.83 -10.48
CA GLY A 269 -14.32 14.80 -11.44
C GLY A 269 -13.62 13.59 -10.78
N PHE A 270 -12.74 13.86 -9.82
CA PHE A 270 -12.10 12.82 -9.01
C PHE A 270 -13.11 12.06 -8.14
N LEU A 271 -13.99 12.76 -7.42
CA LEU A 271 -15.01 12.12 -6.57
C LEU A 271 -16.01 11.30 -7.40
N ASP A 272 -16.43 11.78 -8.57
CA ASP A 272 -17.31 11.03 -9.49
C ASP A 272 -16.61 9.78 -10.02
N ALA A 273 -15.33 9.88 -10.40
CA ALA A 273 -14.55 8.72 -10.83
C ALA A 273 -14.32 7.73 -9.68
N ALA A 274 -13.94 8.21 -8.50
CA ALA A 274 -13.71 7.39 -7.32
C ALA A 274 -15.00 6.64 -6.91
N THR A 275 -16.12 7.35 -6.79
CA THR A 275 -17.41 6.74 -6.41
C THR A 275 -17.87 5.65 -7.39
N LYS A 276 -17.64 5.82 -8.70
CA LYS A 276 -17.93 4.77 -9.71
C LYS A 276 -16.96 3.59 -9.71
N SER A 277 -15.77 3.81 -9.16
CA SER A 277 -14.63 2.91 -9.22
C SER A 277 -14.48 2.03 -7.98
N VAL A 278 -15.20 2.35 -6.91
CA VAL A 278 -15.12 1.67 -5.62
C VAL A 278 -16.40 0.92 -5.28
N THR A 279 -16.23 -0.18 -4.58
CA THR A 279 -17.29 -0.87 -3.85
C THR A 279 -16.98 -0.75 -2.36
N THR A 280 -17.95 -0.41 -1.53
CA THR A 280 -17.75 -0.16 -0.08
C THR A 280 -18.91 -0.71 0.75
N ASP A 281 -18.80 -0.70 2.08
CA ASP A 281 -19.95 -0.92 2.96
C ASP A 281 -20.94 0.28 2.88
N PRO A 282 -22.22 0.09 3.24
CA PRO A 282 -23.21 1.17 3.24
C PRO A 282 -22.89 2.33 4.19
N GLY A 283 -22.08 2.11 5.22
CA GLY A 283 -21.73 3.12 6.22
C GLY A 283 -20.75 4.17 5.70
N LEU A 284 -19.89 3.82 4.74
CA LEU A 284 -18.98 4.78 4.09
C LEU A 284 -19.71 5.56 3.00
N THR A 285 -20.62 6.44 3.43
CA THR A 285 -21.38 7.30 2.52
C THR A 285 -20.45 8.34 1.85
N PRO A 286 -20.85 8.92 0.71
CA PRO A 286 -20.10 10.01 0.08
C PRO A 286 -19.87 11.21 1.01
N LEU A 287 -20.76 11.44 1.99
CA LEU A 287 -20.56 12.46 3.02
C LEU A 287 -19.38 12.10 3.93
N VAL A 288 -19.32 10.86 4.42
CA VAL A 288 -18.20 10.36 5.22
C VAL A 288 -16.90 10.39 4.40
N MET A 289 -16.94 9.99 3.13
CA MET A 289 -15.77 10.09 2.22
C MET A 289 -15.30 11.53 2.04
N LYS A 290 -16.23 12.48 1.88
CA LYS A 290 -15.94 13.92 1.80
C LYS A 290 -15.30 14.39 3.10
N ASP A 291 -15.88 14.07 4.25
CA ASP A 291 -15.37 14.48 5.56
C ASP A 291 -13.98 13.90 5.83
N LEU A 292 -13.73 12.67 5.37
CA LEU A 292 -12.39 12.08 5.39
C LEU A 292 -11.42 12.84 4.49
N ALA A 293 -11.81 13.11 3.24
CA ALA A 293 -10.97 13.84 2.28
C ALA A 293 -10.65 15.26 2.76
N THR A 294 -11.61 15.98 3.34
CA THR A 294 -11.39 17.32 3.90
C THR A 294 -10.54 17.26 5.16
N SER A 295 -10.76 16.29 6.05
CA SER A 295 -9.94 16.13 7.25
C SER A 295 -8.50 15.72 6.92
N ALA A 296 -8.31 15.00 5.81
CA ALA A 296 -7.00 14.61 5.32
C ALA A 296 -6.23 15.77 4.68
N GLN A 297 -6.84 16.92 4.38
CA GLN A 297 -6.12 18.08 3.81
C GLN A 297 -4.97 18.57 4.70
N GLY A 298 -5.09 18.35 6.02
CA GLY A 298 -4.03 18.68 6.99
C GLY A 298 -2.87 17.67 7.03
N LEU A 299 -3.01 16.50 6.40
CA LEU A 299 -1.95 15.49 6.36
C LEU A 299 -0.92 15.91 5.31
N ALA A 300 0.20 16.52 5.71
CA ALA A 300 1.31 16.64 4.79
C ALA A 300 1.75 15.23 4.35
N ALA A 301 2.17 15.04 3.09
CA ALA A 301 2.54 13.71 2.57
C ALA A 301 3.51 12.95 3.50
N GLY A 302 4.41 13.65 4.20
CA GLY A 302 5.34 13.08 5.19
C GLY A 302 4.73 12.55 6.51
N GLN A 303 3.41 12.69 6.71
CA GLN A 303 2.67 12.16 7.88
C GLN A 303 1.93 10.86 7.57
N ILE A 304 2.09 10.32 6.36
CA ILE A 304 1.52 9.04 5.93
C ILE A 304 2.61 7.98 5.92
N HIS A 305 2.52 7.00 6.82
CA HIS A 305 3.51 5.93 6.96
C HIS A 305 3.05 4.65 6.26
N PHE A 306 3.81 4.18 5.28
CA PHE A 306 3.58 2.89 4.63
C PHE A 306 4.43 1.80 5.29
N ILE A 307 3.77 0.76 5.78
CA ILE A 307 4.42 -0.33 6.52
C ILE A 307 3.95 -1.64 5.94
N THR A 308 4.86 -2.46 5.42
CA THR A 308 4.55 -3.86 5.12
C THR A 308 4.63 -4.66 6.42
N THR A 309 3.63 -5.49 6.71
CA THR A 309 3.62 -6.39 7.88
C THR A 309 4.94 -7.18 7.95
N PRO A 310 5.62 -7.22 9.11
CA PRO A 310 6.88 -7.96 9.25
C PRO A 310 6.74 -9.41 8.78
N TRP A 311 7.58 -9.82 7.83
CA TRP A 311 7.44 -11.12 7.17
C TRP A 311 8.79 -11.81 6.93
N ARG A 312 8.77 -13.14 6.78
CA ARG A 312 9.89 -13.96 6.31
C ARG A 312 9.37 -14.99 5.30
N TYR A 313 10.25 -15.57 4.48
CA TYR A 313 9.85 -16.74 3.70
C TYR A 313 9.46 -17.89 4.64
N SER A 314 8.38 -18.58 4.31
CA SER A 314 7.95 -19.74 5.07
C SER A 314 8.98 -20.86 4.94
N VAL A 315 9.33 -21.46 6.08
CA VAL A 315 10.21 -22.64 6.12
C VAL A 315 9.44 -23.93 5.90
N THR A 316 8.12 -23.91 6.06
CA THR A 316 7.24 -25.08 5.94
C THR A 316 6.44 -25.10 4.63
N HIS A 317 6.22 -23.94 4.02
CA HIS A 317 5.41 -23.77 2.80
C HIS A 317 6.23 -23.04 1.72
N PRO A 318 6.99 -23.77 0.87
CA PRO A 318 7.87 -23.16 -0.13
C PRO A 318 7.15 -22.15 -1.04
N GLY A 319 7.77 -20.99 -1.25
CA GLY A 319 7.20 -19.91 -2.06
C GLY A 319 6.06 -19.14 -1.39
N ARG A 320 5.91 -19.27 -0.08
CA ARG A 320 4.98 -18.49 0.75
C ARG A 320 5.74 -17.66 1.78
N VAL A 321 5.02 -16.78 2.48
CA VAL A 321 5.59 -15.97 3.56
C VAL A 321 4.86 -16.21 4.87
N GLU A 322 5.55 -15.98 5.97
CA GLU A 322 5.01 -16.05 7.33
C GLU A 322 5.22 -14.71 8.02
N TRP A 323 4.25 -14.31 8.85
CA TRP A 323 4.42 -13.14 9.71
C TRP A 323 5.45 -13.41 10.80
N VAL A 324 6.26 -12.40 11.12
CA VAL A 324 7.33 -12.54 12.10
C VAL A 324 6.85 -12.06 13.45
N GLU A 325 6.72 -13.00 14.37
CA GLU A 325 6.38 -12.73 15.76
C GLU A 325 7.63 -12.54 16.63
N PRO A 326 7.59 -11.64 17.63
CA PRO A 326 6.44 -10.85 18.09
C PRO A 326 6.21 -9.52 17.34
N GLN A 327 6.99 -9.22 16.29
CA GLN A 327 7.02 -7.91 15.62
C GLN A 327 5.67 -7.57 14.97
N SER A 328 5.05 -8.52 14.28
CA SER A 328 3.74 -8.32 13.65
C SER A 328 2.66 -8.02 14.68
N ARG A 329 2.61 -8.76 15.80
CA ARG A 329 1.67 -8.45 16.89
C ARG A 329 1.89 -7.08 17.51
N LYS A 330 3.15 -6.65 17.67
CA LYS A 330 3.45 -5.29 18.14
C LYS A 330 2.92 -4.24 17.16
N LEU A 331 3.12 -4.42 15.85
CA LEU A 331 2.55 -3.53 14.83
C LEU A 331 1.03 -3.42 14.98
N PHE A 332 0.35 -4.56 15.10
CA PHE A 332 -1.12 -4.56 15.18
C PHE A 332 -1.63 -3.89 16.46
N GLN A 333 -0.94 -4.06 17.59
CA GLN A 333 -1.27 -3.38 18.84
C GLN A 333 -1.04 -1.87 18.76
N ILE A 334 -0.04 -1.41 18.01
CA ILE A 334 0.19 0.02 17.77
C ILE A 334 -1.00 0.61 17.01
N VAL A 335 -1.45 -0.07 15.94
CA VAL A 335 -2.61 0.37 15.15
C VAL A 335 -3.91 0.31 15.95
N ALA A 336 -4.20 -0.82 16.62
CA ALA A 336 -5.43 -1.01 17.36
C ALA A 336 -5.61 0.01 18.51
N ARG A 337 -4.50 0.52 19.05
CA ARG A 337 -4.47 1.47 20.17
C ARG A 337 -4.07 2.89 19.77
N ASP A 338 -3.97 3.20 18.47
CA ASP A 338 -3.59 4.52 17.95
C ASP A 338 -2.30 5.05 18.61
N ARG A 339 -1.24 4.24 18.61
CA ARG A 339 0.08 4.63 19.12
C ARG A 339 0.98 5.07 17.98
N ALA A 340 1.93 5.97 18.28
CA ALA A 340 2.96 6.35 17.33
C ALA A 340 3.85 5.14 16.96
N VAL A 341 4.14 4.98 15.67
CA VAL A 341 5.10 3.97 15.17
C VAL A 341 6.54 4.38 15.50
N ALA A 342 6.83 5.68 15.45
CA ALA A 342 8.15 6.22 15.79
C ALA A 342 8.52 5.85 17.24
N GLY A 343 9.71 5.30 17.44
CA GLY A 343 10.20 4.86 18.75
C GLY A 343 9.64 3.52 19.27
N SER A 344 8.73 2.86 18.53
CA SER A 344 8.14 1.57 18.94
C SER A 344 9.05 0.35 18.75
N GLY A 345 10.16 0.51 18.02
CA GLY A 345 11.07 -0.57 17.64
C GLY A 345 10.50 -1.57 16.63
N VAL A 346 9.30 -1.32 16.08
CA VAL A 346 8.69 -2.17 15.06
C VAL A 346 9.18 -1.75 13.68
N LYS A 347 9.99 -2.60 13.04
CA LYS A 347 10.47 -2.43 11.66
C LYS A 347 9.61 -3.27 10.73
N GLY A 348 8.94 -2.63 9.77
CA GLY A 348 8.16 -3.31 8.73
C GLY A 348 9.04 -3.99 7.68
N GLY A 349 8.42 -4.80 6.81
CA GLY A 349 9.08 -5.43 5.67
C GLY A 349 9.74 -6.78 6.00
N GLN A 350 10.70 -7.20 5.16
CA GLN A 350 11.35 -8.50 5.32
C GLN A 350 12.21 -8.52 6.57
N SER A 351 11.92 -9.43 7.49
CA SER A 351 12.80 -9.70 8.61
C SER A 351 14.08 -10.37 8.10
N LYS A 352 15.20 -9.68 8.26
CA LYS A 352 16.53 -10.27 8.04
C LYS A 352 16.70 -11.39 9.06
N VAL A 353 16.96 -12.63 8.60
CA VAL A 353 17.40 -13.70 9.52
C VAL A 353 18.71 -13.24 10.13
N PRO A 354 18.83 -13.11 11.47
CA PRO A 354 20.08 -12.73 12.11
C PRO A 354 21.18 -13.69 11.68
N ARG A 355 22.40 -13.18 11.41
CA ARG A 355 23.55 -14.01 11.00
C ARG A 355 23.78 -15.17 11.97
N SER A 356 23.54 -14.94 13.27
CA SER A 356 23.67 -15.95 14.34
C SER A 356 22.72 -17.14 14.21
N LYS A 357 21.62 -17.01 13.45
CA LYS A 357 20.67 -18.09 13.16
C LYS A 357 20.95 -18.79 11.82
N ILE A 358 21.94 -18.34 11.06
CA ILE A 358 22.30 -18.91 9.76
C ILE A 358 23.44 -19.90 9.95
N GLN A 359 23.15 -21.17 9.70
CA GLN A 359 24.15 -22.24 9.70
C GLN A 359 24.82 -22.35 8.33
N VAL A 360 26.15 -22.26 8.28
CA VAL A 360 26.92 -22.35 7.04
C VAL A 360 27.91 -23.50 7.10
N GLU A 361 27.89 -24.36 6.09
CA GLU A 361 28.98 -25.28 5.77
C GLU A 361 29.84 -24.68 4.67
N VAL A 362 31.12 -24.52 4.95
CA VAL A 362 32.09 -23.91 4.03
C VAL A 362 32.93 -25.01 3.39
N ARG A 363 32.87 -25.10 2.06
CA ARG A 363 33.60 -26.08 1.25
C ARG A 363 34.62 -25.42 0.35
N ASN A 364 35.86 -25.91 0.38
CA ASN A 364 36.90 -25.46 -0.53
C ASN A 364 36.80 -26.23 -1.85
N GLY A 365 36.36 -25.56 -2.90
CA GLY A 365 36.33 -26.09 -4.26
C GLY A 365 37.56 -25.78 -5.08
N THR A 366 38.58 -25.13 -4.51
CA THR A 366 39.79 -24.68 -5.22
C THR A 366 41.01 -25.56 -4.90
N SER A 367 42.11 -25.37 -5.63
CA SER A 367 43.43 -25.97 -5.33
C SER A 367 44.17 -25.25 -4.19
N ARG A 368 43.65 -24.12 -3.68
CA ARG A 368 44.29 -23.32 -2.62
C ARG A 368 44.05 -23.96 -1.26
N SER A 369 45.09 -24.51 -0.65
CA SER A 369 44.99 -25.14 0.68
C SER A 369 44.51 -24.15 1.75
N GLY A 370 43.67 -24.61 2.69
CA GLY A 370 43.20 -23.82 3.84
C GLY A 370 42.17 -22.72 3.56
N LEU A 371 41.75 -22.50 2.31
CA LEU A 371 40.87 -21.39 1.95
C LEU A 371 39.49 -21.44 2.64
N ALA A 372 38.89 -22.62 2.79
CA ALA A 372 37.60 -22.76 3.49
C ALA A 372 37.70 -22.37 4.97
N SER A 373 38.78 -22.72 5.64
CA SER A 373 39.00 -22.33 7.05
C SER A 373 39.15 -20.82 7.20
N LEU A 374 39.90 -20.17 6.30
CA LEU A 374 40.08 -18.72 6.31
C LEU A 374 38.74 -17.98 6.06
N VAL A 375 37.92 -18.49 5.13
CA VAL A 375 36.61 -17.89 4.86
C VAL A 375 35.64 -18.16 6.01
N ALA A 376 35.69 -19.34 6.63
CA ALA A 376 34.86 -19.67 7.79
C ALA A 376 35.11 -18.71 8.97
N VAL A 377 36.37 -18.45 9.33
CA VAL A 377 36.73 -17.50 10.40
C VAL A 377 36.13 -16.11 10.12
N ARG A 378 36.29 -15.61 8.89
CA ARG A 378 35.75 -14.28 8.50
C ARG A 378 34.22 -14.20 8.49
N LEU A 379 33.54 -15.33 8.25
CA LEU A 379 32.09 -15.40 8.36
C LEU A 379 31.66 -15.49 9.82
N GLU A 380 32.38 -16.22 10.66
CA GLU A 380 32.13 -16.30 12.09
C GLU A 380 32.32 -14.93 12.79
N GLU A 381 33.34 -14.16 12.41
CA GLU A 381 33.55 -12.76 12.84
C GLU A 381 32.37 -11.84 12.48
N ARG A 382 31.59 -12.18 11.44
CA ARG A 382 30.35 -11.47 11.07
C ARG A 382 29.13 -11.99 11.81
N GLY A 383 29.30 -12.99 12.67
CA GLY A 383 28.24 -13.58 13.47
C GLY A 383 27.50 -14.73 12.80
N TYR A 384 28.03 -15.35 11.74
CA TYR A 384 27.46 -16.59 11.20
C TYR A 384 27.81 -17.80 12.07
N HIS A 385 26.93 -18.80 12.12
CA HIS A 385 27.25 -20.07 12.76
C HIS A 385 27.87 -21.04 11.75
N ILE A 386 29.16 -21.33 11.89
CA ILE A 386 29.87 -22.26 11.00
C ILE A 386 29.62 -23.69 11.47
N ALA A 387 28.74 -24.39 10.76
CA ALA A 387 28.33 -25.74 11.13
C ALA A 387 29.33 -26.81 10.69
N LYS A 388 30.08 -26.58 9.61
CA LYS A 388 31.08 -27.51 9.09
C LYS A 388 32.07 -26.82 8.15
N ILE A 389 33.33 -27.24 8.17
CA ILE A 389 34.38 -26.81 7.24
C ILE A 389 34.93 -28.05 6.56
N GLY A 390 35.21 -27.98 5.25
CA GLY A 390 35.85 -29.09 4.56
C GLY A 390 36.18 -28.78 3.11
N ASP A 391 36.54 -29.82 2.38
CA ASP A 391 36.78 -29.77 0.94
C ASP A 391 35.53 -30.14 0.15
N ALA A 392 35.39 -29.56 -1.05
CA ALA A 392 34.37 -29.98 -1.98
C ALA A 392 34.69 -31.40 -2.52
N PRO A 393 33.67 -32.22 -2.85
CA PRO A 393 33.86 -33.60 -3.31
C PRO A 393 34.57 -33.70 -4.67
N ARG A 394 34.66 -32.59 -5.41
CA ARG A 394 35.38 -32.48 -6.67
C ARG A 394 36.12 -31.15 -6.67
N LYS A 395 37.26 -31.09 -7.34
CA LYS A 395 38.03 -29.86 -7.53
C LYS A 395 38.59 -29.86 -8.96
N PRO A 396 38.69 -28.70 -9.62
CA PRO A 396 38.26 -27.37 -9.18
C PRO A 396 36.77 -27.09 -9.43
N TYR A 397 36.19 -26.17 -8.68
CA TYR A 397 34.89 -25.55 -8.96
C TYR A 397 35.12 -24.18 -9.61
N PRO A 398 34.58 -23.93 -10.82
CA PRO A 398 34.83 -22.67 -11.52
C PRO A 398 34.11 -21.47 -10.88
N LYS A 399 33.01 -21.70 -10.14
CA LYS A 399 32.19 -20.65 -9.54
C LYS A 399 31.88 -20.88 -8.08
N THR A 400 31.87 -19.80 -7.30
CA THR A 400 31.45 -19.77 -5.92
C THR A 400 29.93 -19.89 -5.88
N THR A 401 29.45 -20.90 -5.17
CA THR A 401 28.02 -21.24 -5.12
C THR A 401 27.53 -21.35 -3.69
N ILE A 402 26.30 -20.88 -3.46
CA ILE A 402 25.57 -21.15 -2.22
C ILE A 402 24.49 -22.15 -2.56
N ALA A 403 24.68 -23.40 -2.17
CA ALA A 403 23.66 -24.41 -2.27
C ALA A 403 22.76 -24.37 -1.03
N TYR A 404 21.45 -24.35 -1.22
CA TYR A 404 20.49 -24.28 -0.12
C TYR A 404 19.25 -25.09 -0.43
N SER A 405 18.69 -25.67 0.62
CA SER A 405 17.38 -26.31 0.55
C SER A 405 16.26 -25.29 0.73
N PRO A 406 14.98 -25.66 0.52
CA PRO A 406 13.85 -24.80 0.89
C PRO A 406 13.94 -24.28 2.34
N ASN A 407 14.39 -25.10 3.28
CA ASN A 407 14.52 -24.74 4.70
C ASN A 407 15.68 -23.75 4.95
N GLY A 408 16.67 -23.72 4.06
CA GLY A 408 17.80 -22.77 4.12
C GLY A 408 17.56 -21.50 3.29
N ALA A 409 16.53 -21.47 2.44
CA ALA A 409 16.31 -20.39 1.47
C ALA A 409 16.20 -19.00 2.11
N ALA A 410 15.65 -18.91 3.33
CA ALA A 410 15.53 -17.65 4.05
C ALA A 410 16.88 -17.03 4.47
N GLY A 411 17.92 -17.84 4.68
CA GLY A 411 19.26 -17.38 5.06
C GLY A 411 20.17 -17.06 3.86
N ALA A 412 19.89 -17.63 2.70
CA ALA A 412 20.74 -17.52 1.52
C ALA A 412 20.94 -16.06 1.03
N PRO A 413 19.92 -15.17 1.00
CA PRO A 413 20.12 -13.77 0.62
C PRO A 413 21.07 -13.02 1.54
N THR A 414 21.01 -13.27 2.85
CA THR A 414 21.90 -12.63 3.84
C THR A 414 23.36 -13.01 3.56
N LEU A 415 23.63 -14.32 3.35
CA LEU A 415 24.97 -14.78 3.01
C LEU A 415 25.45 -14.23 1.65
N THR A 416 24.61 -14.29 0.61
CA THR A 416 24.92 -13.76 -0.73
C THR A 416 25.31 -12.28 -0.68
N ARG A 417 24.65 -11.47 0.15
CA ARG A 417 24.96 -10.04 0.30
C ARG A 417 26.38 -9.80 0.81
N ASP A 418 26.88 -10.66 1.69
CA ASP A 418 28.21 -10.52 2.30
C ASP A 418 29.35 -11.00 1.38
N LEU A 419 29.04 -11.71 0.27
CA LEU A 419 30.02 -12.18 -0.72
C LEU A 419 30.20 -11.17 -1.87
N LEU A 420 31.42 -11.02 -2.39
CA LEU A 420 31.71 -10.19 -3.58
C LEU A 420 31.20 -10.83 -4.88
N ALA A 421 31.22 -12.16 -4.97
CA ALA A 421 30.67 -12.92 -6.08
C ALA A 421 30.16 -14.28 -5.59
N SER A 422 28.91 -14.61 -5.92
CA SER A 422 28.37 -15.97 -5.73
C SER A 422 27.13 -16.18 -6.59
N SER A 423 26.76 -17.45 -6.77
CA SER A 423 25.52 -17.86 -7.44
C SER A 423 24.70 -18.79 -6.54
N GLY A 424 23.40 -18.56 -6.46
CA GLY A 424 22.49 -19.41 -5.70
C GLY A 424 22.20 -20.71 -6.43
N ARG A 425 22.24 -21.83 -5.72
CA ARG A 425 21.91 -23.16 -6.26
C ARG A 425 20.85 -23.83 -5.38
N PRO A 426 19.55 -23.70 -5.70
CA PRO A 426 18.52 -24.39 -4.95
C PRO A 426 18.67 -25.92 -5.07
N VAL A 427 18.46 -26.64 -3.96
CA VAL A 427 18.49 -28.10 -3.88
C VAL A 427 17.14 -28.60 -3.35
N PRO A 428 16.12 -28.78 -4.21
CA PRO A 428 14.73 -28.97 -3.77
C PRO A 428 14.48 -30.21 -2.92
N ARG A 429 15.30 -31.26 -3.07
CA ARG A 429 15.18 -32.53 -2.33
C ARG A 429 15.84 -32.52 -0.95
N ALA A 430 16.61 -31.47 -0.62
CA ALA A 430 17.23 -31.36 0.69
C ALA A 430 16.23 -30.81 1.72
N THR A 431 16.41 -31.15 2.99
CA THR A 431 15.54 -30.72 4.11
C THR A 431 16.29 -29.95 5.20
N THR A 432 17.58 -29.68 5.02
CA THR A 432 18.40 -28.98 6.02
C THR A 432 18.30 -27.46 5.88
N ALA A 433 18.23 -26.74 7.01
CA ALA A 433 18.32 -25.27 7.03
C ALA A 433 19.74 -24.75 6.75
N ARG A 434 20.73 -25.65 6.69
CA ARG A 434 22.15 -25.31 6.47
C ARG A 434 22.41 -24.85 5.04
N LEU A 435 23.13 -23.74 4.90
CA LEU A 435 23.68 -23.27 3.63
C LEU A 435 25.01 -23.97 3.37
N VAL A 436 25.25 -24.40 2.13
CA VAL A 436 26.56 -24.93 1.72
C VAL A 436 27.22 -23.93 0.79
N LEU A 437 28.18 -23.18 1.31
CA LEU A 437 29.03 -22.28 0.53
C LEU A 437 30.19 -23.08 -0.05
N THR A 438 30.17 -23.31 -1.36
CA THR A 438 31.31 -23.89 -2.07
C THR A 438 32.11 -22.78 -2.74
N ILE A 439 33.35 -22.58 -2.29
CA ILE A 439 34.26 -21.55 -2.78
C ILE A 439 34.88 -22.03 -4.09
N GLY A 440 34.63 -21.30 -5.18
CA GLY A 440 35.19 -21.59 -6.50
C GLY A 440 36.40 -20.73 -6.83
N ASP A 441 36.99 -20.96 -8.01
CA ASP A 441 38.17 -20.23 -8.48
C ASP A 441 37.87 -18.74 -8.75
N ASP A 442 36.60 -18.38 -8.95
CA ASP A 442 36.12 -16.99 -9.05
C ASP A 442 36.03 -16.25 -7.69
N TRP A 443 36.52 -16.83 -6.60
CA TRP A 443 36.43 -16.24 -5.27
C TRP A 443 37.16 -14.90 -5.18
N LYS A 444 36.38 -13.82 -5.01
CA LYS A 444 36.88 -12.44 -4.87
C LYS A 444 36.92 -11.93 -3.42
N GLY A 445 36.42 -12.69 -2.45
CA GLY A 445 36.37 -12.31 -1.04
C GLY A 445 34.99 -11.90 -0.52
N LEU A 446 34.96 -11.39 0.71
CA LEU A 446 33.76 -10.83 1.34
C LEU A 446 33.69 -9.32 1.09
N LYS A 447 32.49 -8.76 0.94
CA LYS A 447 32.28 -7.30 0.91
C LYS A 447 32.66 -6.68 2.26
N PRO A 448 33.16 -5.45 2.34
CA PRO A 448 33.45 -4.80 3.63
C PRO A 448 32.21 -4.84 4.56
N PRO A 449 32.40 -5.00 5.89
CA PRO A 449 31.31 -4.87 6.85
C PRO A 449 30.70 -3.48 6.68
N ARG A 450 29.38 -3.40 6.54
CA ARG A 450 28.74 -2.11 6.37
C ARG A 450 28.32 -1.56 7.73
N GLN A 451 28.35 -0.24 7.85
CA GLN A 451 27.95 0.51 9.04
C GLN A 451 26.44 0.38 9.35
N ASP A 452 25.63 -0.05 8.37
CA ASP A 452 24.16 -0.21 8.39
C ASP A 452 23.68 -1.59 8.89
N ASP A 453 24.60 -2.44 9.37
CA ASP A 453 24.28 -3.74 9.94
C ASP A 453 23.75 -3.63 11.40
N ALA A 454 23.82 -2.44 11.99
CA ALA A 454 23.04 -2.02 13.14
C ALA A 454 22.21 -0.81 12.72
N ASP A 455 20.89 -1.01 12.58
CA ASP A 455 19.91 0.03 12.21
C ASP A 455 20.10 0.62 10.80
N ASP A 456 19.24 0.31 9.84
CA ASP A 456 18.11 1.18 9.56
C ASP A 456 17.13 0.51 8.58
N LEU A 457 15.85 0.57 8.92
CA LEU A 457 14.74 0.79 7.99
C LEU A 457 13.61 1.35 8.86
N ASN A 458 13.64 2.67 9.05
CA ASN A 458 12.40 3.41 9.26
C ASN A 458 11.42 3.00 8.15
N GLY A 459 10.13 2.92 8.45
CA GLY A 459 9.09 2.58 7.46
C GLY A 459 9.40 3.25 6.13
N PHE A 460 9.34 2.48 5.05
CA PHE A 460 9.68 2.94 3.72
C PHE A 460 8.96 4.28 3.47
N ASP A 461 9.73 5.37 3.41
CA ASP A 461 9.21 6.69 3.09
C ASP A 461 8.86 6.70 1.61
N ALA A 462 7.64 6.27 1.32
CA ALA A 462 7.10 6.26 -0.03
C ALA A 462 6.94 7.68 -0.61
N THR A 463 7.20 8.72 0.18
CA THR A 463 7.16 10.13 -0.26
C THR A 463 8.52 10.68 -0.69
N HIS A 464 9.60 9.93 -0.47
CA HIS A 464 10.92 10.27 -0.99
C HIS A 464 10.86 10.36 -2.52
N ASP A 465 11.34 11.49 -3.07
CA ASP A 465 11.45 11.65 -4.51
C ASP A 465 12.51 10.67 -5.03
N SER A 466 12.05 9.60 -5.65
CA SER A 466 12.89 8.55 -6.23
C SER A 466 13.77 9.07 -7.38
N CYS A 467 13.57 10.31 -7.84
CA CYS A 467 14.42 10.97 -8.83
C CYS A 467 15.44 11.94 -8.23
N ALA A 468 15.52 12.13 -6.91
CA ALA A 468 16.46 13.08 -6.31
C ALA A 468 17.95 12.65 -6.46
N GLY A 469 18.22 11.48 -7.05
CA GLY A 469 19.57 10.96 -7.28
C GLY A 469 19.78 10.30 -8.65
N VAL A 470 18.95 10.63 -9.66
CA VAL A 470 19.12 10.18 -11.06
C VAL A 470 19.47 11.36 -11.95
#